data_AF-A0A7W0WXW3-F1
#
_entry.id   AF-A0A7W0WXW3-F1
#
_cell.length_a   1.000
_cell.length_b   1.000
_cell.length_c   1.000
_cell.angle_alpha   90.00
_cell.angle_beta   90.00
_cell.angle_gamma   90.00
#
_symmetry.space_group_name_H-M   'P 1'
#
loop_
_entity.id
_entity.type
_entity.pdbx_description
1 polymer ?
#
loop_
_entity_poly.entity_id
_entity_poly.type
_entity_poly.pdbx_seq_one_letter_code
_entity_poly.pdbx_strand_id
1 'polypeptide(L)'
;MRNLWVGLVLLAAACKAKEPDVTAVRPDGCLALPNAPRHTLRADPNGDGLYWFERVMARDYDGADISYDRLVRYDHGTKRTTVVLGRALGPLHFTKTGDPLAIVKHEYRTLVHIRDDGYLQSLTPSWFDVSDVEPIDRTNLSILAGADSKTSVYLLDLDRPRPAHLMDADMLLSAVPRSVFARHADKGYAVDIATGRREERDVPATAMPDKDLIYFVDDRTVMMRSLRTNEVTKLLDERRDWKLLHQAGAVIARAFANKEHHAYLLSNGTATRLPLMIGGTSIVGTSQQGDTLWGLVGHNTANYDGDFVGLAHESDVCMLDVKAGQMQIQTRTLPARYAAKETEFWRVVAEKYPTARWQILDGQGYAPSLSAFFAEDGGNDLGKLRDRAREVHKSITSMFGDQELVTELLFEDGRHASYRWRREPLRGRAHAGIGDLKVLDPADFDLDISELVVEKIDNFKRVKCEGKLTNLRTVTLVDLQIRCIAGDLERVISIEKIEPKQTLAFKQTFEAKVADYLVVEVFRGREVMQVRDKAQNDKVQARHDFFVKLHAETGLAERELKIEDQFFVQLQAPAKARVGDVDLDMVKKAYEQIDAGRAVFDIDPELELELELELHIEWKRYAWDGEKLTPID
;
A
#
# COMPACT_ATOMS: atom_id res chain seq x y z
N MET A 1 41.43 41.93 55.42
CA MET A 1 41.19 40.63 56.07
C MET A 1 39.90 40.05 55.49
N ARG A 2 40.00 38.85 54.90
CA ARG A 2 38.95 37.87 54.55
C ARG A 2 37.73 38.34 53.72
N ASN A 3 37.72 37.97 52.44
CA ASN A 3 36.81 36.94 51.89
C ASN A 3 37.13 36.72 50.41
N LEU A 4 37.70 35.56 50.11
CA LEU A 4 37.89 35.00 48.77
C LEU A 4 37.53 33.51 48.89
N TRP A 5 36.93 32.95 47.84
CA TRP A 5 36.50 31.55 47.64
C TRP A 5 35.01 31.25 47.87
N VAL A 6 34.24 31.21 46.77
CA VAL A 6 33.46 30.05 46.31
C VAL A 6 33.27 30.21 44.79
N GLY A 7 33.46 29.13 44.01
CA GLY A 7 32.85 29.04 42.68
C GLY A 7 33.63 28.29 41.62
N LEU A 8 33.89 27.00 41.83
CA LEU A 8 34.26 26.06 40.77
C LEU A 8 33.00 25.25 40.41
N VAL A 9 32.44 25.45 39.22
CA VAL A 9 31.54 24.48 38.56
C VAL A 9 31.98 24.36 37.11
N LEU A 10 32.38 23.14 36.78
CA LEU A 10 32.90 22.70 35.50
C LEU A 10 31.87 22.80 34.37
N LEU A 11 32.40 23.12 33.19
CA LEU A 11 31.78 22.95 31.89
C LEU A 11 31.35 21.49 31.66
N ALA A 12 30.08 21.31 31.31
CA ALA A 12 29.63 20.24 30.43
C ALA A 12 28.83 20.90 29.30
N ALA A 13 29.53 21.31 28.24
CA ALA A 13 28.92 21.77 27.00
C ALA A 13 28.42 20.53 26.23
N ALA A 14 27.12 20.24 26.36
CA ALA A 14 26.45 19.29 25.48
C ALA A 14 26.20 19.98 24.13
N CYS A 15 26.99 19.63 23.12
CA CYS A 15 26.66 19.87 21.72
C CYS A 15 25.40 19.07 21.36
N LYS A 16 24.21 19.66 21.56
CA LYS A 16 23.01 19.18 20.86
C LYS A 16 23.14 19.62 19.41
N ALA A 17 23.40 18.67 18.51
CA ALA A 17 23.17 18.86 17.09
C ALA A 17 21.72 19.33 16.92
N LYS A 18 21.56 20.51 16.32
CA LYS A 18 20.26 21.08 16.01
C LYS A 18 19.66 20.19 14.93
N GLU A 19 18.64 19.40 15.27
CA GLU A 19 17.87 18.66 14.26
C GLU A 19 17.36 19.67 13.21
N PRO A 20 17.44 19.35 11.92
CA PRO A 20 16.95 20.24 10.88
C PRO A 20 15.47 20.53 11.13
N ASP A 21 15.13 21.81 11.10
CA ASP A 21 13.77 22.31 11.25
C ASP A 21 12.93 21.77 10.10
N VAL A 22 12.17 20.69 10.35
CA VAL A 22 11.27 20.08 9.37
C VAL A 22 10.02 20.95 9.31
N THR A 23 10.11 22.08 8.62
CA THR A 23 8.92 22.85 8.27
C THR A 23 8.08 22.02 7.30
N ALA A 24 6.90 21.60 7.72
CA ALA A 24 5.89 21.01 6.86
C ALA A 24 5.40 22.07 5.86
N VAL A 25 6.15 22.26 4.78
CA VAL A 25 5.72 23.06 3.64
C VAL A 25 4.65 22.23 2.92
N ARG A 26 3.40 22.71 2.90
CA ARG A 26 2.44 22.24 1.90
C ARG A 26 2.99 22.65 0.53
N PRO A 27 3.42 21.73 -0.34
CA PRO A 27 3.87 22.14 -1.64
C PRO A 27 2.64 22.56 -2.43
N ASP A 28 2.53 23.84 -2.80
CA ASP A 28 1.54 24.34 -3.76
C ASP A 28 1.70 23.72 -5.18
N GLY A 29 2.56 22.69 -5.32
CA GLY A 29 3.04 22.13 -6.58
C GLY A 29 2.77 20.65 -6.81
N CYS A 30 2.06 19.94 -5.92
CA CYS A 30 1.67 18.56 -6.17
C CYS A 30 0.30 18.48 -6.86
N LEU A 31 0.29 17.93 -8.08
CA LEU A 31 -0.87 17.78 -8.94
C LEU A 31 -1.26 16.32 -9.02
N ALA A 32 -2.51 16.06 -8.72
CA ALA A 32 -2.93 14.71 -8.44
C ALA A 32 -3.52 14.07 -9.70
N LEU A 33 -2.86 13.02 -10.21
CA LEU A 33 -3.19 12.42 -11.50
C LEU A 33 -4.35 11.40 -11.39
N PRO A 34 -4.93 10.94 -12.51
CA PRO A 34 -5.90 9.82 -12.53
C PRO A 34 -5.32 8.51 -11.94
N ASN A 35 -6.04 7.37 -11.99
CA ASN A 35 -5.63 6.14 -11.26
C ASN A 35 -4.98 5.03 -12.10
N ALA A 36 -4.73 5.21 -13.39
CA ALA A 36 -4.19 4.09 -14.18
C ALA A 36 -2.65 4.00 -14.08
N PRO A 37 -2.03 2.81 -14.31
CA PRO A 37 -0.59 2.61 -14.17
C PRO A 37 0.30 3.56 -15.00
N ARG A 38 1.16 4.29 -14.29
CA ARG A 38 2.14 5.32 -14.68
C ARG A 38 3.47 4.76 -15.17
N HIS A 39 3.99 5.09 -16.36
CA HIS A 39 5.44 4.99 -16.59
C HIS A 39 6.00 6.05 -17.53
N THR A 40 7.28 6.38 -17.32
CA THR A 40 8.10 7.30 -18.13
C THR A 40 7.56 8.72 -18.21
N LEU A 41 8.00 9.59 -17.28
CA LEU A 41 7.67 11.03 -17.30
C LEU A 41 8.67 11.80 -18.18
N ARG A 42 8.20 12.70 -19.05
CA ARG A 42 9.02 13.57 -19.91
C ARG A 42 8.47 14.99 -19.95
N ALA A 43 9.34 15.99 -20.03
CA ALA A 43 8.95 17.38 -20.24
C ALA A 43 8.61 17.59 -21.71
N ASP A 44 7.58 18.39 -21.95
CA ASP A 44 7.46 19.08 -23.23
C ASP A 44 8.72 19.94 -23.44
N PRO A 45 9.49 19.77 -24.54
CA PRO A 45 10.68 20.58 -24.80
C PRO A 45 10.40 22.08 -24.85
N ASN A 46 9.16 22.47 -25.12
CA ASN A 46 8.73 23.86 -25.14
C ASN A 46 8.36 24.38 -23.73
N GLY A 47 8.28 23.50 -22.73
CA GLY A 47 7.96 23.83 -21.33
C GLY A 47 6.46 23.94 -21.03
N ASP A 48 5.60 23.69 -22.01
CA ASP A 48 4.16 23.91 -21.87
C ASP A 48 3.43 22.75 -21.17
N GLY A 49 4.12 21.65 -20.89
CA GLY A 49 3.50 20.49 -20.25
C GLY A 49 4.44 19.34 -19.92
N LEU A 50 3.81 18.22 -19.55
CA LEU A 50 4.45 16.94 -19.26
C LEU A 50 3.79 15.83 -20.07
N TYR A 51 4.55 14.80 -20.39
CA TYR A 51 4.06 13.60 -21.06
C TYR A 51 4.38 12.35 -20.25
N TRP A 52 3.49 11.36 -20.28
CA TRP A 52 3.75 10.02 -19.74
C TRP A 52 2.96 8.95 -20.48
N PHE A 53 3.38 7.70 -20.33
CA PHE A 53 2.61 6.54 -20.78
C PHE A 53 1.73 6.04 -19.63
N GLU A 54 0.45 5.89 -19.93
CA GLU A 54 -0.56 5.37 -19.01
C GLU A 54 -1.04 3.99 -19.50
N ARG A 55 -0.86 2.94 -18.70
CA ARG A 55 -1.37 1.60 -19.01
C ARG A 55 -2.86 1.52 -18.72
N VAL A 56 -3.63 1.17 -19.72
CA VAL A 56 -5.07 0.93 -19.62
C VAL A 56 -5.30 -0.57 -19.60
N MET A 57 -5.98 -1.05 -18.56
CA MET A 57 -6.54 -2.40 -18.49
C MET A 57 -8.00 -2.31 -18.95
N ALA A 58 -8.39 -3.08 -19.95
CA ALA A 58 -9.75 -3.17 -20.44
C ALA A 58 -10.13 -4.63 -20.68
N ARG A 59 -11.42 -4.95 -20.65
CA ARG A 59 -11.92 -6.21 -21.19
C ARG A 59 -12.34 -6.01 -22.63
N ASP A 60 -11.94 -6.92 -23.51
CA ASP A 60 -12.47 -6.96 -24.86
C ASP A 60 -13.92 -7.52 -24.89
N TYR A 61 -14.48 -7.61 -26.09
CA TYR A 61 -15.86 -8.10 -26.28
C TYR A 61 -16.04 -9.56 -25.83
N ASP A 62 -14.98 -10.37 -25.89
CA ASP A 62 -14.98 -11.77 -25.49
C ASP A 62 -14.67 -11.95 -23.98
N GLY A 63 -14.46 -10.84 -23.27
CA GLY A 63 -14.18 -10.82 -21.84
C GLY A 63 -12.72 -11.08 -21.48
N ALA A 64 -11.80 -11.14 -22.47
CA ALA A 64 -10.38 -11.26 -22.21
C ALA A 64 -9.80 -9.92 -21.75
N ASP A 65 -8.94 -9.95 -20.74
CA ASP A 65 -8.25 -8.76 -20.26
C ASP A 65 -7.17 -8.36 -21.29
N ILE A 66 -7.35 -7.19 -21.89
CA ILE A 66 -6.37 -6.53 -22.75
C ILE A 66 -5.69 -5.41 -21.98
N SER A 67 -4.38 -5.29 -22.16
CA SER A 67 -3.61 -4.15 -21.65
C SER A 67 -2.94 -3.42 -22.81
N TYR A 68 -3.00 -2.10 -22.79
CA TYR A 68 -2.30 -1.26 -23.75
C TYR A 68 -1.92 0.06 -23.11
N ASP A 69 -0.83 0.65 -23.59
CA ASP A 69 -0.35 1.93 -23.09
C ASP A 69 -0.91 3.06 -23.98
N ARG A 70 -1.26 4.20 -23.38
CA ARG A 70 -1.65 5.42 -24.08
C ARG A 70 -0.68 6.54 -23.72
N LEU A 71 -0.34 7.39 -24.68
CA LEU A 71 0.45 8.59 -24.44
C LEU A 71 -0.48 9.70 -23.95
N VAL A 72 -0.12 10.31 -22.84
CA VAL A 72 -0.91 11.34 -22.18
C VAL A 72 -0.08 12.60 -22.04
N ARG A 73 -0.71 13.76 -22.21
CA ARG A 73 -0.14 15.08 -21.98
C ARG A 73 -0.87 15.75 -20.82
N TYR A 74 -0.12 16.36 -19.91
CA TYR A 74 -0.62 17.34 -18.96
C TYR A 74 -0.17 18.73 -19.40
N ASP A 75 -1.12 19.63 -19.59
CA ASP A 75 -0.87 21.01 -20.02
C ASP A 75 -0.79 21.93 -18.80
N HIS A 76 0.35 22.62 -18.63
CA HIS A 76 0.60 23.47 -17.46
C HIS A 76 -0.32 24.69 -17.40
N GLY A 77 -0.67 25.28 -18.56
CA GLY A 77 -1.48 26.49 -18.62
C GLY A 77 -2.94 26.23 -18.26
N THR A 78 -3.51 25.15 -18.81
CA THR A 78 -4.91 24.78 -18.61
C THR A 78 -5.13 23.85 -17.41
N LYS A 79 -4.06 23.26 -16.89
CA LYS A 79 -4.07 22.23 -15.84
C LYS A 79 -4.91 21.00 -16.23
N ARG A 80 -4.96 20.67 -17.53
CA ARG A 80 -5.76 19.55 -18.06
C ARG A 80 -4.88 18.43 -18.57
N THR A 81 -5.40 17.22 -18.41
CA THR A 81 -4.82 15.99 -18.95
C THR A 81 -5.57 15.60 -20.22
N THR A 82 -4.83 15.31 -21.29
CA THR A 82 -5.37 14.88 -22.58
C THR A 82 -4.68 13.62 -23.07
N VAL A 83 -5.44 12.63 -23.55
CA VAL A 83 -4.88 11.47 -24.24
C VAL A 83 -4.46 11.91 -25.64
N VAL A 84 -3.16 11.84 -25.92
CA VAL A 84 -2.57 12.22 -27.21
C VAL A 84 -2.63 11.04 -28.18
N LEU A 85 -2.37 9.83 -27.69
CA LEU A 85 -2.34 8.63 -28.52
C LEU A 85 -2.88 7.44 -27.72
N GLY A 86 -3.93 6.78 -28.24
CA GLY A 86 -4.64 5.73 -27.50
C GLY A 86 -3.91 4.39 -27.41
N ARG A 87 -2.97 4.09 -28.30
CA ARG A 87 -2.16 2.86 -28.31
C ARG A 87 -0.72 3.21 -28.65
N ALA A 88 -0.01 3.71 -27.66
CA ALA A 88 1.38 4.14 -27.78
C ALA A 88 2.29 3.14 -27.06
N LEU A 89 3.50 2.97 -27.56
CA LEU A 89 4.58 2.22 -26.94
C LEU A 89 5.75 3.18 -26.71
N GLY A 90 6.42 3.01 -25.58
CA GLY A 90 7.66 3.73 -25.30
C GLY A 90 8.82 3.24 -26.18
N PRO A 91 9.93 4.02 -26.25
CA PRO A 91 10.15 5.29 -25.56
C PRO A 91 9.45 6.49 -26.22
N LEU A 92 9.25 7.57 -25.45
CA LEU A 92 8.80 8.87 -25.96
C LEU A 92 10.02 9.77 -26.19
N HIS A 93 10.12 10.30 -27.40
CA HIS A 93 11.11 11.30 -27.82
C HIS A 93 10.42 12.52 -28.40
N PHE A 94 11.20 13.54 -28.76
CA PHE A 94 10.68 14.76 -29.37
C PHE A 94 11.52 15.17 -30.58
N THR A 95 10.87 15.76 -31.58
CA THR A 95 11.56 16.39 -32.71
C THR A 95 12.25 17.68 -32.29
N LYS A 96 12.98 18.30 -33.23
CA LYS A 96 13.54 19.65 -33.06
C LYS A 96 12.50 20.72 -32.69
N THR A 97 11.24 20.58 -33.13
CA THR A 97 10.17 21.54 -32.88
C THR A 97 9.43 21.28 -31.56
N GLY A 98 9.75 20.18 -30.87
CA GLY A 98 9.09 19.78 -29.63
C GLY A 98 7.94 18.79 -29.85
N ASP A 99 7.66 18.41 -31.10
CA ASP A 99 6.58 17.48 -31.44
C ASP A 99 6.91 16.06 -30.91
N PRO A 100 5.95 15.37 -30.27
CA PRO A 100 6.17 14.01 -29.78
C PRO A 100 6.46 12.99 -30.88
N LEU A 101 7.39 12.09 -30.59
CA LEU A 101 7.69 10.88 -31.35
C LEU A 101 7.41 9.66 -30.46
N ALA A 102 6.57 8.75 -30.94
CA ALA A 102 6.22 7.54 -30.20
C ALA A 102 6.10 6.34 -31.14
N ILE A 103 6.17 5.14 -30.58
CA ILE A 103 5.90 3.91 -31.34
C ILE A 103 4.42 3.59 -31.21
N VAL A 104 3.76 3.19 -32.29
CA VAL A 104 2.37 2.70 -32.30
C VAL A 104 2.34 1.25 -32.73
N LYS A 105 1.53 0.42 -32.07
CA LYS A 105 1.33 -0.97 -32.48
C LYS A 105 0.03 -1.12 -33.28
N HIS A 106 0.17 -1.45 -34.55
CA HIS A 106 -0.90 -1.97 -35.41
C HIS A 106 -0.65 -3.45 -35.69
N GLU A 107 -0.48 -3.83 -36.96
CA GLU A 107 0.07 -5.13 -37.35
C GLU A 107 1.57 -5.22 -37.03
N TYR A 108 2.29 -4.14 -37.34
CA TYR A 108 3.70 -3.92 -36.99
C TYR A 108 3.82 -2.71 -36.06
N ARG A 109 4.95 -2.60 -35.37
CA ARG A 109 5.29 -1.41 -34.58
C ARG A 109 5.89 -0.34 -35.48
N THR A 110 5.31 0.85 -35.47
CA THR A 110 5.67 1.93 -36.37
C THR A 110 6.04 3.17 -35.58
N LEU A 111 7.14 3.83 -35.96
CA LEU A 111 7.49 5.13 -35.39
C LEU A 111 6.61 6.21 -36.01
N VAL A 112 5.85 6.93 -35.18
CA VAL A 112 4.99 8.03 -35.61
C VAL A 112 5.46 9.36 -35.06
N HIS A 113 5.33 10.39 -35.88
CA HIS A 113 5.45 11.79 -35.52
C HIS A 113 4.04 12.35 -35.26
N ILE A 114 3.84 12.87 -34.05
CA ILE A 114 2.58 13.44 -33.59
C ILE A 114 2.69 14.95 -33.72
N ARG A 115 2.03 15.51 -34.73
CA ARG A 115 2.07 16.96 -34.99
C ARG A 115 1.13 17.71 -34.04
N ASP A 116 1.36 19.01 -33.89
CA ASP A 116 0.55 19.88 -33.02
C ASP A 116 -0.94 19.94 -33.37
N ASP A 117 -1.29 19.69 -34.64
CA ASP A 117 -2.67 19.60 -35.13
C ASP A 117 -3.33 18.23 -34.85
N GLY A 118 -2.61 17.33 -34.18
CA GLY A 118 -3.02 15.96 -33.90
C GLY A 118 -2.84 14.98 -35.06
N TYR A 119 -2.28 15.42 -36.20
CA TYR A 119 -2.01 14.53 -37.32
C TYR A 119 -0.86 13.56 -36.98
N LEU A 120 -1.09 12.27 -37.26
CA LEU A 120 -0.10 11.21 -37.06
C LEU A 120 0.58 10.90 -38.39
N GLN A 121 1.88 11.16 -38.48
CA GLN A 121 2.70 10.84 -39.65
C GLN A 121 3.58 9.62 -39.36
N SER A 122 3.42 8.54 -40.13
CA SER A 122 4.36 7.41 -40.08
C SER A 122 5.72 7.84 -40.63
N LEU A 123 6.78 7.55 -39.87
CA LEU A 123 8.17 7.81 -40.27
C LEU A 123 8.90 6.57 -40.81
N THR A 124 8.29 5.39 -40.67
CA THR A 124 8.86 4.13 -41.14
C THR A 124 7.91 3.42 -42.13
N PRO A 125 8.44 2.58 -43.04
CA PRO A 125 7.60 1.74 -43.90
C PRO A 125 6.72 0.78 -43.09
N SER A 126 5.60 0.34 -43.66
CA SER A 126 4.62 -0.50 -42.97
C SER A 126 5.12 -1.92 -42.62
N TRP A 127 6.16 -2.41 -43.31
CA TRP A 127 6.79 -3.71 -43.07
C TRP A 127 7.93 -3.64 -42.06
N PHE A 128 8.21 -2.46 -41.51
CA PHE A 128 9.35 -2.19 -40.64
C PHE A 128 8.91 -2.23 -39.17
N ASP A 129 9.30 -3.27 -38.43
CA ASP A 129 8.82 -3.50 -37.06
C ASP A 129 9.74 -2.86 -36.01
N VAL A 130 9.46 -1.61 -35.66
CA VAL A 130 10.27 -0.79 -34.75
C VAL A 130 10.14 -1.29 -33.31
N SER A 131 11.27 -1.69 -32.72
CA SER A 131 11.33 -2.16 -31.34
C SER A 131 11.79 -1.10 -30.35
N ASP A 132 12.71 -0.22 -30.78
CA ASP A 132 13.30 0.81 -29.93
C ASP A 132 13.82 1.97 -30.78
N VAL A 133 13.96 3.16 -30.18
CA VAL A 133 14.40 4.39 -30.84
C VAL A 133 15.25 5.20 -29.88
N GLU A 134 16.37 5.74 -30.36
CA GLU A 134 17.26 6.64 -29.61
C GLU A 134 17.66 7.85 -30.47
N PRO A 135 17.48 9.10 -29.99
CA PRO A 135 17.90 10.28 -30.74
C PRO A 135 19.43 10.40 -30.75
N ILE A 136 19.99 10.54 -31.95
CA ILE A 136 21.42 10.85 -32.15
C ILE A 136 21.62 12.36 -31.99
N ASP A 137 20.74 13.12 -32.63
CA ASP A 137 20.68 14.58 -32.58
C ASP A 137 19.23 15.06 -32.85
N ARG A 138 19.05 16.34 -33.20
CA ARG A 138 17.73 16.95 -33.42
C ARG A 138 17.02 16.49 -34.69
N THR A 139 17.74 15.87 -35.62
CA THR A 139 17.25 15.45 -36.94
C THR A 139 17.49 13.96 -37.22
N ASN A 140 18.41 13.32 -36.50
CA ASN A 140 18.78 11.93 -36.74
C ASN A 140 18.41 11.05 -35.54
N LEU A 141 17.82 9.90 -35.85
CA LEU A 141 17.47 8.85 -34.89
C LEU A 141 18.23 7.56 -35.22
N SER A 142 18.56 6.81 -34.18
CA SER A 142 18.92 5.40 -34.26
C SER A 142 17.67 4.58 -33.94
N ILE A 143 17.39 3.54 -34.73
CA ILE A 143 16.18 2.74 -34.60
C ILE A 143 16.57 1.27 -34.58
N LEU A 144 16.11 0.54 -33.56
CA LEU A 144 16.14 -0.92 -33.57
C LEU A 144 14.86 -1.43 -34.23
N ALA A 145 14.98 -2.17 -35.32
CA ALA A 145 13.83 -2.71 -36.03
C ALA A 145 14.07 -4.09 -36.62
N GLY A 146 12.98 -4.86 -36.73
CA GLY A 146 12.93 -6.08 -37.51
C GLY A 146 12.63 -5.80 -38.98
N ALA A 147 13.50 -6.27 -39.87
CA ALA A 147 13.26 -6.31 -41.31
C ALA A 147 13.89 -7.58 -41.91
N ASP A 148 13.22 -8.21 -42.87
CA ASP A 148 13.74 -9.38 -43.60
C ASP A 148 14.26 -10.53 -42.69
N SER A 149 13.50 -10.86 -41.63
CA SER A 149 13.83 -11.88 -40.62
C SER A 149 15.03 -11.58 -39.72
N LYS A 150 15.55 -10.34 -39.72
CA LYS A 150 16.65 -9.91 -38.84
C LYS A 150 16.29 -8.66 -38.06
N THR A 151 16.76 -8.59 -36.81
CA THR A 151 16.74 -7.35 -36.02
C THR A 151 18.04 -6.58 -36.26
N SER A 152 17.93 -5.29 -36.54
CA SER A 152 19.07 -4.44 -36.87
C SER A 152 18.85 -3.02 -36.37
N VAL A 153 19.95 -2.31 -36.20
CA VAL A 153 19.99 -0.88 -35.97
C VAL A 153 20.05 -0.16 -37.31
N TYR A 154 19.22 0.87 -37.44
CA TYR A 154 19.10 1.75 -38.60
C TYR A 154 19.25 3.20 -38.19
N LEU A 155 19.71 4.03 -39.12
CA LEU A 155 19.73 5.49 -39.00
C LEU A 155 18.53 6.06 -39.74
N LEU A 156 17.82 7.00 -39.13
CA LEU A 156 16.70 7.70 -39.73
C LEU A 156 16.90 9.21 -39.64
N ASP A 157 16.88 9.87 -40.79
CA ASP A 157 16.82 11.33 -40.91
C ASP A 157 15.35 11.79 -40.92
N LEU A 158 14.95 12.61 -39.95
CA LEU A 158 13.58 13.13 -39.81
C LEU A 158 13.17 14.07 -40.96
N ASP A 159 14.12 14.77 -41.58
CA ASP A 159 13.83 15.65 -42.72
C ASP A 159 13.60 14.82 -44.01
N ARG A 160 14.16 13.60 -44.05
CA ARG A 160 14.07 12.67 -45.17
C ARG A 160 13.93 11.24 -44.66
N PRO A 161 12.75 10.84 -44.14
CA PRO A 161 12.56 9.60 -43.38
C PRO A 161 12.78 8.35 -44.25
N ARG A 162 14.04 7.93 -44.34
CA ARG A 162 14.52 6.74 -45.05
C ARG A 162 15.49 5.99 -44.13
N PRO A 163 15.05 4.90 -43.47
CA PRO A 163 15.93 4.09 -42.64
C PRO A 163 17.10 3.54 -43.44
N ALA A 164 18.33 3.75 -42.96
CA ALA A 164 19.56 3.21 -43.53
C ALA A 164 20.18 2.20 -42.54
N HIS A 165 20.45 0.98 -42.99
CA HIS A 165 21.03 -0.07 -42.13
C HIS A 165 22.41 0.34 -41.62
N LEU A 166 22.67 0.09 -40.33
CA LEU A 166 23.95 0.33 -39.69
C LEU A 166 24.60 -0.98 -39.22
N MET A 167 23.86 -1.78 -38.44
CA MET A 167 24.34 -3.09 -37.98
C MET A 167 23.23 -4.04 -37.57
N ASP A 168 23.50 -5.34 -37.65
CA ASP A 168 22.68 -6.38 -37.01
C ASP A 168 22.87 -6.26 -35.48
N ALA A 169 21.76 -6.29 -34.72
CA ALA A 169 21.77 -6.12 -33.27
C ALA A 169 20.47 -6.66 -32.64
N ASP A 170 20.57 -7.10 -31.39
CA ASP A 170 19.44 -7.60 -30.60
C ASP A 170 18.88 -6.52 -29.66
N MET A 171 19.70 -5.53 -29.32
CA MET A 171 19.33 -4.43 -28.43
C MET A 171 20.05 -3.15 -28.82
N LEU A 172 19.33 -2.04 -28.83
CA LEU A 172 19.88 -0.70 -28.89
C LEU A 172 20.14 -0.23 -27.45
N LEU A 173 21.36 0.22 -27.16
CA LEU A 173 21.72 0.67 -25.81
C LEU A 173 21.52 2.18 -25.70
N SER A 174 22.14 2.95 -26.60
CA SER A 174 21.96 4.39 -26.69
C SER A 174 22.55 4.92 -28.01
N ALA A 175 22.28 6.18 -28.31
CA ALA A 175 22.86 6.89 -29.44
C ALA A 175 23.33 8.29 -29.05
N VAL A 176 24.43 8.73 -29.66
CA VAL A 176 25.04 10.04 -29.44
C VAL A 176 25.60 10.56 -30.76
N PRO A 177 25.93 11.87 -30.86
CA PRO A 177 26.57 12.38 -32.06
C PRO A 177 27.79 11.53 -32.45
N ARG A 178 27.77 11.07 -33.72
CA ARG A 178 28.78 10.23 -34.38
C ARG A 178 28.84 8.76 -33.95
N SER A 179 28.11 8.32 -32.94
CA SER A 179 28.21 6.93 -32.48
C SER A 179 26.87 6.34 -32.06
N VAL A 180 26.65 5.08 -32.42
CA VAL A 180 25.54 4.27 -31.88
C VAL A 180 26.10 3.13 -31.07
N PHE A 181 25.49 2.86 -29.92
CA PHE A 181 25.85 1.75 -29.05
C PHE A 181 24.75 0.71 -29.06
N ALA A 182 25.13 -0.53 -29.33
CA ALA A 182 24.19 -1.63 -29.45
C ALA A 182 24.80 -2.92 -28.90
N ARG A 183 23.95 -3.89 -28.60
CA ARG A 183 24.37 -5.23 -28.22
C ARG A 183 23.91 -6.23 -29.29
N HIS A 184 24.81 -7.12 -29.66
CA HIS A 184 24.52 -8.26 -30.51
C HIS A 184 25.07 -9.51 -29.86
N ALA A 185 24.20 -10.50 -29.68
CA ALA A 185 24.41 -11.65 -28.81
C ALA A 185 24.79 -11.24 -27.38
N ASP A 186 25.96 -11.66 -26.92
CA ASP A 186 26.54 -11.43 -25.59
C ASP A 186 27.55 -10.27 -25.56
N LYS A 187 27.70 -9.54 -26.68
CA LYS A 187 28.72 -8.48 -26.84
C LYS A 187 28.11 -7.11 -27.10
N GLY A 188 28.67 -6.10 -26.44
CA GLY A 188 28.38 -4.69 -26.75
C GLY A 188 29.26 -4.17 -27.88
N TYR A 189 28.76 -3.17 -28.60
CA TYR A 189 29.46 -2.53 -29.71
C TYR A 189 29.26 -1.02 -29.67
N ALA A 190 30.33 -0.27 -29.95
CA ALA A 190 30.27 1.12 -30.37
C ALA A 190 30.48 1.18 -31.88
N VAL A 191 29.56 1.83 -32.60
CA VAL A 191 29.60 1.95 -34.06
C VAL A 191 29.75 3.41 -34.46
N ASP A 192 30.79 3.73 -35.21
CA ASP A 192 30.94 5.05 -35.81
C ASP A 192 29.95 5.21 -36.98
N ILE A 193 29.09 6.23 -36.88
CA ILE A 193 27.99 6.46 -37.81
C ILE A 193 28.49 6.76 -39.23
N ALA A 194 29.60 7.48 -39.35
CA ALA A 194 30.10 7.94 -40.65
C ALA A 194 30.80 6.82 -41.43
N THR A 195 31.49 5.93 -40.74
CA THR A 195 32.32 4.88 -41.34
C THR A 195 31.71 3.48 -41.23
N GLY A 196 30.72 3.27 -40.36
CA GLY A 196 30.16 1.96 -40.04
C GLY A 196 31.11 1.05 -39.25
N ARG A 197 32.29 1.55 -38.85
CA ARG A 197 33.28 0.77 -38.09
C ARG A 197 32.74 0.43 -36.71
N ARG A 198 32.86 -0.84 -36.33
CA ARG A 198 32.41 -1.39 -35.05
C ARG A 198 33.58 -1.68 -34.14
N GLU A 199 33.43 -1.36 -32.86
CA GLU A 199 34.38 -1.70 -31.82
C GLU A 199 33.67 -2.37 -30.65
N GLU A 200 34.20 -3.51 -30.20
CA GLU A 200 33.61 -4.28 -29.10
C GLU A 200 33.73 -3.52 -27.77
N ARG A 201 32.71 -3.68 -26.91
CA ARG A 201 32.58 -3.10 -25.57
C ARG A 201 32.03 -4.14 -24.62
N ASP A 202 32.54 -4.13 -23.40
CA ASP A 202 32.02 -4.97 -22.33
C ASP A 202 30.87 -4.24 -21.62
N VAL A 203 29.67 -4.84 -21.68
CA VAL A 203 28.39 -4.28 -21.24
C VAL A 203 27.68 -5.32 -20.38
N PRO A 204 27.63 -5.14 -19.05
CA PRO A 204 26.93 -6.06 -18.16
C PRO A 204 25.44 -6.17 -18.49
N ALA A 205 24.83 -7.33 -18.25
CA ALA A 205 23.42 -7.56 -18.55
C ALA A 205 22.46 -6.67 -17.74
N THR A 206 22.88 -6.20 -16.57
CA THR A 206 22.11 -5.32 -15.67
C THR A 206 22.39 -3.83 -15.89
N ALA A 207 23.19 -3.50 -16.91
CA ALA A 207 23.60 -2.14 -17.16
C ALA A 207 22.44 -1.27 -17.67
N MET A 208 22.32 -0.07 -17.11
CA MET A 208 21.34 0.94 -17.50
C MET A 208 22.06 2.03 -18.32
N PRO A 209 21.71 2.24 -19.59
CA PRO A 209 22.36 3.23 -20.43
C PRO A 209 21.89 4.66 -20.13
N ASP A 210 22.78 5.62 -20.36
CA ASP A 210 22.53 7.07 -20.39
C ASP A 210 23.55 7.71 -21.36
N LYS A 211 23.12 7.98 -22.59
CA LYS A 211 23.99 8.48 -23.67
C LYS A 211 25.19 7.54 -23.90
N ASP A 212 26.41 8.07 -23.84
CA ASP A 212 27.64 7.29 -23.99
C ASP A 212 28.13 6.65 -22.69
N LEU A 213 27.29 6.58 -21.66
CA LEU A 213 27.59 5.95 -20.39
C LEU A 213 26.64 4.78 -20.14
N ILE A 214 27.12 3.81 -19.38
CA ILE A 214 26.30 2.79 -18.74
C ILE A 214 26.56 2.78 -17.24
N TYR A 215 25.51 2.61 -16.45
CA TYR A 215 25.59 2.43 -15.01
C TYR A 215 25.22 1.00 -14.65
N PHE A 216 25.94 0.40 -13.71
CA PHE A 216 25.68 -0.98 -13.26
C PHE A 216 26.06 -1.13 -11.79
N VAL A 217 25.52 -2.16 -11.15
CA VAL A 217 25.87 -2.50 -9.77
C VAL A 217 26.89 -3.62 -9.78
N ASP A 218 28.02 -3.41 -9.09
CA ASP A 218 29.07 -4.40 -8.88
C ASP A 218 29.54 -4.34 -7.43
N ASP A 219 29.66 -5.51 -6.79
CA ASP A 219 29.95 -5.64 -5.35
C ASP A 219 29.18 -4.65 -4.45
N ARG A 220 27.86 -4.53 -4.69
CA ARG A 220 26.97 -3.59 -3.97
C ARG A 220 27.37 -2.11 -4.07
N THR A 221 28.17 -1.74 -5.05
CA THR A 221 28.52 -0.34 -5.38
C THR A 221 27.99 0.04 -6.76
N VAL A 222 27.75 1.33 -7.00
CA VAL A 222 27.31 1.80 -8.31
C VAL A 222 28.53 2.21 -9.12
N MET A 223 28.69 1.54 -10.26
CA MET A 223 29.75 1.74 -11.23
C MET A 223 29.21 2.47 -12.46
N MET A 224 30.08 3.19 -13.13
CA MET A 224 29.86 3.82 -14.44
C MET A 224 30.90 3.29 -15.42
N ARG A 225 30.53 3.08 -16.67
CA ARG A 225 31.47 2.86 -17.77
C ARG A 225 31.16 3.76 -18.96
N SER A 226 32.19 4.35 -19.55
CA SER A 226 32.10 5.05 -20.83
C SER A 226 32.08 4.07 -21.99
N LEU A 227 31.06 4.10 -22.82
CA LEU A 227 30.97 3.30 -24.04
C LEU A 227 31.88 3.85 -25.15
N ARG A 228 32.36 5.10 -25.05
CA ARG A 228 33.36 5.63 -25.99
C ARG A 228 34.76 5.12 -25.67
N THR A 229 35.21 5.29 -24.43
CA THR A 229 36.60 5.03 -24.00
C THR A 229 36.78 3.67 -23.34
N ASN A 230 35.69 2.98 -22.97
CA ASN A 230 35.67 1.76 -22.17
C ASN A 230 36.25 1.93 -20.74
N GLU A 231 36.43 3.17 -20.29
CA GLU A 231 36.89 3.48 -18.94
C GLU A 231 35.79 3.20 -17.92
N VAL A 232 36.16 2.60 -16.79
CA VAL A 232 35.27 2.27 -15.68
C VAL A 232 35.60 3.15 -14.47
N THR A 233 34.58 3.76 -13.89
CA THR A 233 34.70 4.62 -12.71
C THR A 233 33.70 4.16 -11.66
N LYS A 234 34.13 4.09 -10.41
CA LYS A 234 33.22 3.89 -9.29
C LYS A 234 32.53 5.21 -8.97
N LEU A 235 31.19 5.22 -9.02
CA LEU A 235 30.40 6.45 -8.88
C LEU A 235 29.80 6.61 -7.47
N LEU A 236 29.31 5.52 -6.87
CA LEU A 236 28.89 5.47 -5.46
C LEU A 236 29.64 4.35 -4.74
N ASP A 237 30.54 4.72 -3.82
CA ASP A 237 31.37 3.76 -3.07
C ASP A 237 30.67 3.15 -1.85
N GLU A 238 29.51 3.70 -1.48
CA GLU A 238 28.69 3.15 -0.41
C GLU A 238 28.14 1.77 -0.80
N ARG A 239 28.55 0.73 -0.07
CA ARG A 239 28.03 -0.64 -0.26
C ARG A 239 26.60 -0.76 0.22
N ARG A 240 25.65 -0.90 -0.70
CA ARG A 240 24.20 -1.07 -0.42
C ARG A 240 23.53 -1.98 -1.47
N ASP A 241 22.31 -2.40 -1.17
CA ASP A 241 21.44 -3.07 -2.15
C ASP A 241 20.85 -2.06 -3.13
N TRP A 242 21.70 -1.53 -3.99
CA TRP A 242 21.31 -0.57 -5.02
C TRP A 242 20.40 -1.22 -6.05
N LYS A 243 19.26 -0.57 -6.30
CA LYS A 243 18.42 -0.80 -7.47
C LYS A 243 18.60 0.37 -8.42
N LEU A 244 18.92 0.07 -9.68
CA LEU A 244 19.00 1.06 -10.75
C LEU A 244 17.68 1.10 -11.50
N LEU A 245 17.16 2.31 -11.72
CA LEU A 245 15.93 2.56 -12.46
C LEU A 245 16.27 3.52 -13.60
N HIS A 246 16.08 3.07 -14.83
CA HIS A 246 16.19 3.97 -15.98
C HIS A 246 15.08 5.02 -15.92
N GLN A 247 15.46 6.28 -16.06
CA GLN A 247 14.56 7.42 -16.10
C GLN A 247 14.86 8.27 -17.31
N ALA A 248 13.92 9.15 -17.63
CA ALA A 248 14.02 10.02 -18.77
C ALA A 248 15.30 10.88 -18.78
N GLY A 249 16.36 10.42 -19.46
CA GLY A 249 17.64 11.13 -19.59
C GLY A 249 18.55 11.07 -18.37
N ALA A 250 18.34 10.10 -17.48
CA ALA A 250 19.16 9.83 -16.31
C ALA A 250 18.91 8.41 -15.77
N VAL A 251 19.72 7.97 -14.82
CA VAL A 251 19.48 6.73 -14.06
C VAL A 251 19.31 7.07 -12.58
N ILE A 252 18.28 6.54 -11.92
CA ILE A 252 18.13 6.67 -10.48
C ILE A 252 18.74 5.43 -9.80
N ALA A 253 19.71 5.65 -8.93
CA ALA A 253 20.16 4.64 -7.98
C ALA A 253 19.44 4.80 -6.65
N ARG A 254 18.79 3.75 -6.16
CA ARG A 254 18.12 3.75 -4.85
C ARG A 254 18.53 2.58 -3.98
N ALA A 255 18.62 2.81 -2.68
CA ALA A 255 18.79 1.77 -1.67
C ALA A 255 17.93 2.10 -0.44
N PHE A 256 17.34 1.06 0.17
CA PHE A 256 16.55 1.17 1.39
C PHE A 256 17.28 0.46 2.53
N ALA A 257 17.59 1.17 3.62
CA ALA A 257 18.18 0.59 4.81
C ALA A 257 17.69 1.32 6.07
N ASN A 258 17.20 0.58 7.07
CA ASN A 258 17.00 1.05 8.44
C ASN A 258 16.35 2.46 8.57
N LYS A 259 15.20 2.67 7.90
CA LYS A 259 14.41 3.92 7.90
C LYS A 259 14.99 5.08 7.07
N GLU A 260 16.18 4.94 6.46
CA GLU A 260 16.75 5.95 5.56
C GLU A 260 16.64 5.52 4.09
N HIS A 261 16.01 6.37 3.27
CA HIS A 261 16.01 6.23 1.82
C HIS A 261 17.24 6.92 1.23
N HIS A 262 18.09 6.15 0.55
CA HIS A 262 19.17 6.71 -0.26
C HIS A 262 18.75 6.72 -1.72
N ALA A 263 18.72 7.90 -2.32
CA ALA A 263 18.41 8.07 -3.73
C ALA A 263 19.42 9.03 -4.37
N TYR A 264 19.96 8.64 -5.52
CA TYR A 264 20.89 9.42 -6.30
C TYR A 264 20.42 9.48 -7.75
N LEU A 265 20.46 10.67 -8.34
CA LEU A 265 20.34 10.88 -9.78
C LEU A 265 21.73 10.73 -10.39
N LEU A 266 21.90 9.75 -11.26
CA LEU A 266 23.11 9.50 -12.04
C LEU A 266 22.89 10.07 -13.44
N SER A 267 23.69 11.07 -13.81
CA SER A 267 23.59 11.71 -15.12
C SER A 267 24.94 12.30 -15.50
N ASN A 268 25.33 12.12 -16.77
CA ASN A 268 26.59 12.62 -17.32
C ASN A 268 27.81 12.27 -16.42
N GLY A 269 27.80 11.08 -15.81
CA GLY A 269 28.87 10.59 -14.96
C GLY A 269 29.01 11.27 -13.60
N THR A 270 27.98 12.00 -13.18
CA THR A 270 27.89 12.57 -11.84
C THR A 270 26.75 11.90 -11.07
N ALA A 271 26.95 11.71 -9.76
CA ALA A 271 25.90 11.30 -8.85
C ALA A 271 25.48 12.50 -7.99
N THR A 272 24.24 12.93 -8.16
CA THR A 272 23.64 13.98 -7.34
C THR A 272 22.69 13.33 -6.35
N ARG A 273 22.93 13.52 -5.05
CA ARG A 273 22.01 13.02 -4.02
C ARG A 273 20.66 13.71 -4.17
N LEU A 274 19.60 12.91 -4.27
CA LEU A 274 18.24 13.42 -4.28
C LEU A 274 17.78 13.72 -2.83
N PRO A 275 16.86 14.68 -2.64
CA PRO A 275 16.29 14.97 -1.32
C PRO A 275 15.72 13.71 -0.68
N LEU A 276 15.84 13.60 0.65
CA LEU A 276 15.13 12.56 1.38
C LEU A 276 13.62 12.82 1.27
N MET A 277 12.88 11.92 0.61
CA MET A 277 11.42 11.94 0.58
C MET A 277 10.87 11.10 1.75
N ILE A 278 10.05 11.72 2.59
CA ILE A 278 9.45 11.07 3.77
C ILE A 278 7.98 10.79 3.49
N GLY A 279 7.52 9.57 3.84
CA GLY A 279 6.10 9.19 3.77
C GLY A 279 5.79 7.93 2.98
N GLY A 280 6.77 7.03 2.75
CA GLY A 280 6.54 5.85 1.91
C GLY A 280 6.21 6.28 0.49
N THR A 281 7.09 6.98 -0.20
CA THR A 281 6.83 7.45 -1.57
C THR A 281 8.00 7.10 -2.46
N SER A 282 7.73 6.58 -3.65
CA SER A 282 8.76 6.31 -4.65
C SER A 282 8.65 7.32 -5.79
N ILE A 283 9.76 7.86 -6.27
CA ILE A 283 9.78 8.60 -7.54
C ILE A 283 9.63 7.58 -8.67
N VAL A 284 8.51 7.66 -9.37
CA VAL A 284 8.17 6.82 -10.52
C VAL A 284 8.73 7.42 -11.81
N GLY A 285 8.93 8.74 -11.87
CA GLY A 285 9.78 9.35 -12.87
C GLY A 285 10.02 10.84 -12.69
N THR A 286 10.97 11.42 -13.43
CA THR A 286 11.32 12.83 -13.29
C THR A 286 11.43 13.54 -14.63
N SER A 287 11.24 14.86 -14.60
CA SER A 287 11.34 15.70 -15.76
C SER A 287 11.83 17.10 -15.39
N GLN A 288 12.85 17.61 -16.07
CA GLN A 288 13.40 18.95 -15.81
C GLN A 288 12.71 19.98 -16.72
N GLN A 289 12.24 21.09 -16.14
CA GLN A 289 11.72 22.25 -16.86
C GLN A 289 12.39 23.52 -16.32
N GLY A 290 13.25 24.14 -17.13
CA GLY A 290 14.10 25.24 -16.67
C GLY A 290 14.95 24.80 -15.47
N ASP A 291 14.90 25.56 -14.38
CA ASP A 291 15.61 25.24 -13.13
C ASP A 291 14.80 24.33 -12.19
N THR A 292 13.58 23.90 -12.59
CA THR A 292 12.68 23.10 -11.76
C THR A 292 12.70 21.62 -12.18
N LEU A 293 12.98 20.73 -11.22
CA LEU A 293 12.79 19.30 -11.40
C LEU A 293 11.36 18.95 -11.00
N TRP A 294 10.62 18.28 -11.88
CA TRP A 294 9.31 17.70 -11.59
C TRP A 294 9.47 16.19 -11.39
N GLY A 295 8.74 15.62 -10.44
CA GLY A 295 8.72 14.20 -10.14
C GLY A 295 7.30 13.66 -10.14
N LEU A 296 7.07 12.55 -10.85
CA LEU A 296 5.93 11.68 -10.60
C LEU A 296 6.24 10.85 -9.36
N VAL A 297 5.44 11.00 -8.32
CA VAL A 297 5.58 10.38 -7.02
C VAL A 297 4.49 9.35 -6.86
N GLY A 298 4.86 8.08 -6.76
CA GLY A 298 3.96 6.99 -6.40
C GLY A 298 3.86 6.86 -4.89
N HIS A 299 2.65 6.69 -4.37
CA HIS A 299 2.38 6.49 -2.95
C HIS A 299 2.53 5.01 -2.61
N ASN A 300 3.36 4.72 -1.61
CA ASN A 300 3.45 3.43 -0.96
C ASN A 300 2.32 3.38 0.07
N THR A 301 1.18 2.81 -0.29
CA THR A 301 0.27 2.30 0.74
C THR A 301 1.03 1.21 1.50
N ALA A 302 0.68 0.94 2.76
CA ALA A 302 1.33 -0.11 3.56
C ALA A 302 1.26 -1.55 2.95
N ASN A 303 0.74 -1.70 1.73
CA ASN A 303 0.56 -2.92 0.97
C ASN A 303 1.53 -3.09 -0.23
N TYR A 304 2.65 -2.36 -0.30
CA TYR A 304 3.63 -2.55 -1.38
C TYR A 304 4.42 -3.85 -1.20
N ASP A 305 4.14 -4.80 -2.09
CA ASP A 305 4.82 -6.09 -2.24
C ASP A 305 6.15 -6.00 -3.01
N GLY A 306 6.52 -4.80 -3.48
CA GLY A 306 7.70 -4.58 -4.32
C GLY A 306 7.39 -4.45 -5.81
N ASP A 307 6.15 -4.68 -6.25
CA ASP A 307 5.74 -4.57 -7.65
C ASP A 307 5.22 -3.16 -8.00
N PHE A 308 5.84 -2.54 -9.00
CA PHE A 308 5.41 -1.22 -9.51
C PHE A 308 4.03 -1.27 -10.18
N VAL A 309 3.55 -2.45 -10.59
CA VAL A 309 2.17 -2.61 -11.10
C VAL A 309 1.15 -2.36 -9.99
N GLY A 310 1.48 -2.66 -8.71
CA GLY A 310 0.62 -2.40 -7.55
C GLY A 310 0.58 -0.94 -7.07
N LEU A 311 1.59 -0.14 -7.40
CA LEU A 311 1.68 1.30 -7.07
C LEU A 311 0.86 2.20 -8.02
N ALA A 312 0.27 1.62 -9.06
CA ALA A 312 -0.34 2.29 -10.20
C ALA A 312 -1.50 3.25 -9.88
N HIS A 313 -2.18 3.04 -8.74
CA HIS A 313 -3.47 3.64 -8.45
C HIS A 313 -3.40 4.95 -7.66
N GLU A 314 -2.21 5.31 -7.17
CA GLU A 314 -2.02 6.43 -6.24
C GLU A 314 -0.71 7.17 -6.57
N SER A 315 -0.78 8.18 -7.45
CA SER A 315 0.41 8.98 -7.81
C SER A 315 0.11 10.47 -8.02
N ASP A 316 1.05 11.30 -7.58
CA ASP A 316 1.04 12.76 -7.72
C ASP A 316 2.21 13.23 -8.58
N VAL A 317 2.11 14.40 -9.22
CA VAL A 317 3.23 15.08 -9.88
C VAL A 317 3.63 16.28 -9.04
N CYS A 318 4.84 16.27 -8.50
CA CYS A 318 5.34 17.29 -7.58
C CYS A 318 6.57 18.00 -8.15
N MET A 319 6.70 19.30 -7.90
CA MET A 319 7.99 19.98 -8.03
C MET A 319 8.94 19.49 -6.93
N LEU A 320 10.12 19.02 -7.33
CA LEU A 320 11.21 18.59 -6.46
C LEU A 320 12.23 19.72 -6.36
N ASP A 321 12.41 20.27 -5.16
CA ASP A 321 13.51 21.20 -4.90
C ASP A 321 14.80 20.41 -4.63
N VAL A 322 15.66 20.33 -5.65
CA VAL A 322 16.96 19.62 -5.54
C VAL A 322 17.94 20.29 -4.58
N LYS A 323 17.69 21.53 -4.12
CA LYS A 323 18.52 22.22 -3.14
C LYS A 323 18.06 21.97 -1.70
N ALA A 324 16.84 21.47 -1.50
CA ALA A 324 16.32 21.14 -0.19
C ALA A 324 16.92 19.82 0.32
N GLY A 325 17.50 19.81 1.53
CA GLY A 325 18.07 18.59 2.12
C GLY A 325 17.02 17.52 2.48
N GLN A 326 15.77 17.93 2.66
CA GLN A 326 14.63 17.08 2.99
C GLN A 326 13.35 17.72 2.44
N MET A 327 12.48 16.90 1.84
CA MET A 327 11.19 17.35 1.32
C MET A 327 10.06 16.48 1.90
N GLN A 328 9.01 17.11 2.42
CA GLN A 328 7.78 16.43 2.82
C GLN A 328 6.72 16.68 1.75
N ILE A 329 6.21 15.60 1.17
CA ILE A 329 5.13 15.65 0.18
C ILE A 329 3.86 15.21 0.89
N GLN A 330 2.83 16.06 0.91
CA GLN A 330 1.49 15.63 1.31
C GLN A 330 0.92 14.79 0.18
N THR A 331 0.95 13.47 0.38
CA THR A 331 0.34 12.50 -0.52
C THR A 331 -1.16 12.47 -0.30
N ARG A 332 -1.92 12.13 -1.34
CA ARG A 332 -3.31 11.69 -1.14
C ARG A 332 -3.31 10.54 -0.13
N THR A 333 -3.97 10.72 1.00
CA THR A 333 -4.16 9.66 2.01
C THR A 333 -5.57 9.05 1.92
N LEU A 334 -6.35 9.46 0.91
CA LEU A 334 -7.72 9.00 0.69
C LEU A 334 -7.79 8.19 -0.61
N PRO A 335 -8.46 7.02 -0.60
CA PRO A 335 -8.79 6.29 -1.81
C PRO A 335 -9.48 7.19 -2.82
N ALA A 336 -9.18 7.01 -4.11
CA ALA A 336 -9.61 7.93 -5.17
C ALA A 336 -11.12 8.17 -5.24
N ARG A 337 -11.94 7.18 -4.87
CA ARG A 337 -13.41 7.31 -4.76
C ARG A 337 -13.86 8.42 -3.78
N TYR A 338 -12.99 8.85 -2.87
CA TYR A 338 -13.23 9.91 -1.90
C TYR A 338 -12.48 11.21 -2.21
N ALA A 339 -11.62 11.24 -3.23
CA ALA A 339 -10.75 12.39 -3.53
C ALA A 339 -11.54 13.68 -3.79
N ALA A 340 -12.73 13.59 -4.41
CA ALA A 340 -13.60 14.75 -4.64
C ALA A 340 -14.08 15.44 -3.34
N LYS A 341 -13.99 14.73 -2.21
CA LYS A 341 -14.39 15.19 -0.87
C LYS A 341 -13.20 15.39 0.06
N GLU A 342 -11.97 15.30 -0.42
CA GLU A 342 -10.76 15.34 0.41
C GLU A 342 -10.61 16.67 1.19
N THR A 343 -10.76 17.81 0.52
CA THR A 343 -10.68 19.11 1.19
C THR A 343 -11.77 19.26 2.25
N GLU A 344 -12.98 18.76 1.96
CA GLU A 344 -14.08 18.77 2.91
C GLU A 344 -13.81 17.83 4.10
N PHE A 345 -13.29 16.63 3.84
CA PHE A 345 -12.87 15.65 4.85
C PHE A 345 -11.89 16.26 5.82
N TRP A 346 -10.76 16.77 5.32
CA TRP A 346 -9.71 17.32 6.16
C TRP A 346 -10.17 18.51 6.97
N ARG A 347 -11.04 19.36 6.40
CA ARG A 347 -11.67 20.46 7.13
C ARG A 347 -12.56 19.93 8.26
N VAL A 348 -13.45 18.97 7.98
CA VAL A 348 -14.39 18.41 8.96
C VAL A 348 -13.65 17.71 10.10
N VAL A 349 -12.64 16.89 9.80
CA VAL A 349 -11.91 16.17 10.85
C VAL A 349 -11.02 17.11 11.68
N ALA A 350 -10.40 18.12 11.08
CA ALA A 350 -9.63 19.12 11.83
C ALA A 350 -10.52 19.97 12.74
N GLU A 351 -11.74 20.28 12.32
CA GLU A 351 -12.70 21.08 13.10
C GLU A 351 -13.32 20.27 14.24
N LYS A 352 -13.76 19.02 13.97
CA LYS A 352 -14.50 18.21 14.95
C LYS A 352 -13.61 17.35 15.84
N TYR A 353 -12.44 16.95 15.34
CA TYR A 353 -11.56 15.98 15.99
C TYR A 353 -10.08 16.44 15.94
N PRO A 354 -9.77 17.63 16.50
CA PRO A 354 -8.46 18.28 16.33
C PRO A 354 -7.27 17.50 16.91
N THR A 355 -7.52 16.56 17.82
CA THR A 355 -6.50 15.72 18.47
C THR A 355 -6.31 14.37 17.76
N ALA A 356 -7.10 14.07 16.73
CA ALA A 356 -7.06 12.80 16.04
C ALA A 356 -6.17 12.82 14.78
N ARG A 357 -5.43 11.75 14.57
CA ARG A 357 -4.69 11.47 13.33
C ARG A 357 -5.49 10.48 12.49
N TRP A 358 -5.64 10.75 11.20
CA TRP A 358 -6.58 10.03 10.34
C TRP A 358 -5.87 9.34 9.18
N GLN A 359 -6.38 8.18 8.80
CA GLN A 359 -6.02 7.45 7.59
C GLN A 359 -7.26 6.78 7.01
N ILE A 360 -7.37 6.73 5.68
CA ILE A 360 -8.35 5.86 5.01
C ILE A 360 -7.58 4.83 4.20
N LEU A 361 -7.92 3.56 4.38
CA LEU A 361 -7.33 2.42 3.70
C LEU A 361 -8.34 1.87 2.70
N ASP A 362 -7.90 1.65 1.46
CA ASP A 362 -8.73 0.94 0.49
C ASP A 362 -8.76 -0.56 0.83
N GLY A 363 -9.96 -1.13 0.92
CA GLY A 363 -10.11 -2.54 1.23
C GLY A 363 -9.98 -3.35 -0.06
N GLN A 364 -8.92 -4.15 -0.23
CA GLN A 364 -8.80 -5.05 -1.37
C GLN A 364 -9.87 -6.16 -1.29
N GLY A 365 -11.03 -5.93 -1.92
CA GLY A 365 -12.19 -6.82 -1.84
C GLY A 365 -13.04 -6.66 -0.58
N TYR A 366 -12.71 -5.72 0.29
CA TYR A 366 -13.44 -5.37 1.51
C TYR A 366 -13.90 -3.91 1.48
N ALA A 367 -14.82 -3.53 2.36
CA ALA A 367 -15.19 -2.13 2.49
C ALA A 367 -13.97 -1.31 2.96
N PRO A 368 -13.72 -0.10 2.41
CA PRO A 368 -12.64 0.77 2.86
C PRO A 368 -12.75 1.04 4.37
N SER A 369 -11.62 1.10 5.06
CA SER A 369 -11.58 1.44 6.48
C SER A 369 -11.06 2.86 6.69
N LEU A 370 -11.66 3.56 7.64
CA LEU A 370 -11.24 4.84 8.18
C LEU A 370 -10.71 4.57 9.57
N SER A 371 -9.41 4.73 9.75
CA SER A 371 -8.73 4.55 11.02
C SER A 371 -8.35 5.91 11.59
N ALA A 372 -8.68 6.13 12.87
CA ALA A 372 -8.42 7.37 13.59
C ALA A 372 -7.70 7.06 14.89
N PHE A 373 -6.54 7.68 15.11
CA PHE A 373 -5.82 7.64 16.38
C PHE A 373 -6.07 8.91 17.19
N PHE A 374 -6.67 8.80 18.36
CA PHE A 374 -6.93 9.90 19.28
C PHE A 374 -5.84 9.96 20.35
N ALA A 375 -5.25 11.14 20.54
CA ALA A 375 -4.30 11.41 21.63
C ALA A 375 -4.99 11.65 22.99
N GLU A 376 -6.09 10.95 23.23
CA GLU A 376 -6.85 10.96 24.49
C GLU A 376 -7.12 9.51 24.92
N ASP A 377 -7.37 9.30 26.22
CA ASP A 377 -7.72 8.00 26.75
C ASP A 377 -9.17 7.64 26.38
N GLY A 378 -9.39 6.41 25.93
CA GLY A 378 -10.73 5.91 25.62
C GLY A 378 -11.54 5.57 26.87
N GLY A 379 -10.85 5.19 27.95
CA GLY A 379 -11.46 4.78 29.22
C GLY A 379 -12.16 3.40 29.16
N ASN A 380 -12.74 2.99 30.28
CA ASN A 380 -13.27 1.61 30.45
C ASN A 380 -14.77 1.46 30.09
N ASP A 381 -15.45 2.54 29.72
CA ASP A 381 -16.88 2.52 29.40
C ASP A 381 -17.10 2.11 27.94
N LEU A 382 -17.30 0.80 27.72
CA LEU A 382 -17.52 0.24 26.39
C LEU A 382 -18.72 0.85 25.67
N GLY A 383 -19.76 1.30 26.40
CA GLY A 383 -20.92 1.96 25.82
C GLY A 383 -20.53 3.29 25.19
N LYS A 384 -19.81 4.13 25.94
CA LYS A 384 -19.29 5.41 25.43
C LYS A 384 -18.35 5.24 24.24
N LEU A 385 -17.46 4.25 24.27
CA LEU A 385 -16.57 3.95 23.16
C LEU A 385 -17.33 3.59 21.87
N ARG A 386 -18.36 2.75 21.96
CA ARG A 386 -19.23 2.38 20.84
C ARG A 386 -20.02 3.58 20.30
N ASP A 387 -20.56 4.40 21.20
CA ASP A 387 -21.30 5.60 20.82
C ASP A 387 -20.38 6.62 20.12
N ARG A 388 -19.14 6.74 20.57
CA ARG A 388 -18.12 7.55 19.90
C ARG A 388 -17.81 7.03 18.50
N ALA A 389 -17.66 5.71 18.33
CA ALA A 389 -17.46 5.09 17.02
C ALA A 389 -18.65 5.33 16.08
N ARG A 390 -19.89 5.23 16.58
CA ARG A 390 -21.11 5.55 15.82
C ARG A 390 -21.18 7.02 15.41
N GLU A 391 -20.86 7.93 16.31
CA GLU A 391 -20.84 9.38 16.08
C GLU A 391 -19.85 9.75 14.97
N VAL A 392 -18.60 9.29 15.11
CA VAL A 392 -17.53 9.52 14.13
C VAL A 392 -17.92 8.91 12.78
N HIS A 393 -18.33 7.64 12.77
CA HIS A 393 -18.76 6.96 11.55
C HIS A 393 -19.84 7.75 10.84
N LYS A 394 -20.93 8.10 11.53
CA LYS A 394 -22.05 8.86 10.94
C LYS A 394 -21.59 10.21 10.39
N SER A 395 -20.71 10.93 11.10
CA SER A 395 -20.21 12.23 10.64
C SER A 395 -19.43 12.10 9.32
N ILE A 396 -18.61 11.07 9.18
CA ILE A 396 -17.73 10.90 8.02
C ILE A 396 -18.46 10.23 6.85
N THR A 397 -19.25 9.19 7.09
CA THR A 397 -20.01 8.50 6.04
C THR A 397 -21.09 9.37 5.42
N SER A 398 -21.71 10.27 6.20
CA SER A 398 -22.66 11.26 5.66
C SER A 398 -22.01 12.24 4.70
N MET A 399 -20.74 12.59 4.93
CA MET A 399 -20.00 13.51 4.08
C MET A 399 -19.54 12.84 2.77
N PHE A 400 -19.07 11.59 2.85
CA PHE A 400 -18.69 10.82 1.66
C PHE A 400 -19.90 10.28 0.88
N GLY A 401 -21.07 10.16 1.52
CA GLY A 401 -22.21 9.46 0.94
C GLY A 401 -22.01 7.95 0.85
N ASP A 402 -21.13 7.38 1.68
CA ASP A 402 -20.85 5.94 1.74
C ASP A 402 -20.97 5.40 3.16
N GLN A 403 -22.03 4.63 3.41
CA GLN A 403 -22.28 3.98 4.70
C GLN A 403 -21.46 2.71 4.91
N GLU A 404 -20.92 2.10 3.87
CA GLU A 404 -20.21 0.81 3.98
C GLU A 404 -18.79 0.96 4.55
N LEU A 405 -18.25 2.18 4.58
CA LEU A 405 -16.94 2.49 5.16
C LEU A 405 -16.86 2.05 6.63
N VAL A 406 -15.85 1.24 6.95
CA VAL A 406 -15.60 0.77 8.32
C VAL A 406 -14.90 1.88 9.09
N THR A 407 -15.35 2.20 10.29
CA THR A 407 -14.71 3.22 11.15
C THR A 407 -14.03 2.52 12.32
N GLU A 408 -12.75 2.79 12.50
CA GLU A 408 -11.92 2.27 13.59
C GLU A 408 -11.27 3.43 14.34
N LEU A 409 -11.44 3.45 15.65
CA LEU A 409 -10.90 4.44 16.56
C LEU A 409 -9.92 3.74 17.50
N LEU A 410 -8.70 4.23 17.57
CA LEU A 410 -7.66 3.82 18.51
C LEU A 410 -7.35 4.99 19.43
N PHE A 411 -7.21 4.71 20.72
CA PHE A 411 -6.95 5.71 21.76
C PHE A 411 -5.54 5.55 22.34
N GLU A 412 -5.06 6.55 23.08
CA GLU A 412 -3.69 6.56 23.62
C GLU A 412 -3.45 5.44 24.66
N ASP A 413 -4.49 5.08 25.41
CA ASP A 413 -4.52 4.00 26.39
C ASP A 413 -4.73 2.60 25.78
N GLY A 414 -4.55 2.44 24.46
CA GLY A 414 -4.71 1.15 23.77
C GLY A 414 -6.17 0.69 23.65
N ARG A 415 -7.14 1.50 24.07
CA ARG A 415 -8.56 1.23 23.84
C ARG A 415 -8.87 1.34 22.36
N HIS A 416 -9.81 0.53 21.92
CA HIS A 416 -10.23 0.49 20.55
C HIS A 416 -11.74 0.42 20.44
N ALA A 417 -12.31 1.14 19.46
CA ALA A 417 -13.71 1.08 19.12
C ALA A 417 -13.88 1.02 17.60
N SER A 418 -14.84 0.24 17.11
CA SER A 418 -15.16 0.26 15.69
C SER A 418 -16.64 0.22 15.42
N TYR A 419 -17.02 0.78 14.29
CA TYR A 419 -18.36 0.68 13.75
C TYR A 419 -18.31 0.30 12.28
N ARG A 420 -19.16 -0.64 11.90
CA ARG A 420 -19.28 -1.14 10.53
C ARG A 420 -20.75 -1.28 10.19
N TRP A 421 -21.18 -0.70 9.09
CA TRP A 421 -22.47 -1.03 8.49
C TRP A 421 -22.31 -2.25 7.55
N ARG A 422 -23.28 -3.16 7.56
CA ARG A 422 -23.31 -4.32 6.66
C ARG A 422 -24.54 -4.24 5.78
N ARG A 423 -24.36 -4.40 4.47
CA ARG A 423 -25.45 -4.46 3.48
C ARG A 423 -26.39 -5.64 3.71
N GLU A 424 -25.87 -6.75 4.21
CA GLU A 424 -26.67 -7.87 4.66
C GLU A 424 -26.26 -8.12 6.12
N PRO A 425 -27.11 -7.79 7.12
CA PRO A 425 -28.57 -7.59 7.08
C PRO A 425 -29.07 -6.11 7.11
N LEU A 426 -28.41 -5.17 6.43
CA LEU A 426 -28.71 -3.71 6.46
C LEU A 426 -28.60 -3.09 7.87
N ARG A 427 -27.59 -3.49 8.65
CA ARG A 427 -27.41 -3.01 10.03
C ARG A 427 -25.96 -2.66 10.35
N GLY A 428 -25.82 -1.72 11.28
CA GLY A 428 -24.56 -1.41 11.94
C GLY A 428 -24.19 -2.45 12.99
N ARG A 429 -22.88 -2.64 13.19
CA ARG A 429 -22.32 -3.32 14.35
C ARG A 429 -21.24 -2.45 14.98
N ALA A 430 -21.38 -2.20 16.27
CA ALA A 430 -20.39 -1.52 17.07
C ALA A 430 -19.61 -2.54 17.91
N HIS A 431 -18.31 -2.33 17.99
CA HIS A 431 -17.43 -3.09 18.86
C HIS A 431 -16.60 -2.12 19.69
N ALA A 432 -16.26 -2.50 20.91
CA ALA A 432 -15.29 -1.78 21.72
C ALA A 432 -14.51 -2.75 22.60
N GLY A 433 -13.28 -2.40 22.92
CA GLY A 433 -12.42 -3.21 23.77
C GLY A 433 -11.02 -2.64 23.89
N ILE A 434 -10.03 -3.52 23.93
CA ILE A 434 -8.62 -3.18 24.15
C ILE A 434 -7.73 -4.04 23.25
N GLY A 435 -6.80 -3.40 22.55
CA GLY A 435 -6.06 -4.05 21.48
C GLY A 435 -6.99 -4.67 20.44
N ASP A 436 -6.82 -5.95 20.12
CA ASP A 436 -7.66 -6.67 19.15
C ASP A 436 -8.89 -7.35 19.76
N LEU A 437 -8.91 -7.55 21.08
CA LEU A 437 -10.08 -8.05 21.79
C LEU A 437 -11.20 -7.01 21.84
N LYS A 438 -12.23 -7.25 21.03
CA LYS A 438 -13.39 -6.35 20.90
C LYS A 438 -14.68 -7.07 21.30
N VAL A 439 -15.47 -6.43 22.15
CA VAL A 439 -16.79 -6.91 22.59
C VAL A 439 -17.87 -6.23 21.76
N LEU A 440 -18.78 -7.04 21.21
CA LEU A 440 -19.96 -6.58 20.47
C LEU A 440 -20.94 -5.82 21.38
N ASP A 441 -21.66 -4.86 20.81
CA ASP A 441 -22.77 -4.22 21.53
C ASP A 441 -23.95 -5.19 21.68
N PRO A 442 -24.42 -5.49 22.90
CA PRO A 442 -25.64 -6.26 23.11
C PRO A 442 -26.87 -5.67 22.41
N ALA A 443 -26.91 -4.34 22.22
CA ALA A 443 -28.01 -3.66 21.55
C ALA A 443 -28.09 -3.96 20.04
N ASP A 444 -27.03 -4.51 19.44
CA ASP A 444 -27.00 -4.84 18.01
C ASP A 444 -27.70 -6.19 17.71
N PHE A 445 -28.11 -6.95 18.74
CA PHE A 445 -28.76 -8.25 18.61
C PHE A 445 -30.28 -8.18 18.83
N ASP A 446 -31.01 -9.00 18.09
CA ASP A 446 -32.47 -9.14 18.25
C ASP A 446 -32.83 -10.18 19.31
N LEU A 447 -32.01 -11.22 19.43
CA LEU A 447 -32.28 -12.42 20.21
C LEU A 447 -31.02 -12.86 20.97
N ASP A 448 -31.21 -13.41 22.15
CA ASP A 448 -30.20 -14.16 22.89
C ASP A 448 -30.49 -15.66 22.79
N ILE A 449 -29.46 -16.47 22.59
CA ILE A 449 -29.55 -17.93 22.70
C ILE A 449 -28.66 -18.42 23.83
N SER A 450 -29.20 -19.29 24.68
CA SER A 450 -28.50 -19.89 25.82
C SER A 450 -28.79 -21.38 25.88
N GLU A 451 -27.95 -22.14 26.59
CA GLU A 451 -28.07 -23.61 26.70
C GLU A 451 -28.11 -24.29 25.32
N LEU A 452 -27.40 -23.73 24.35
CA LEU A 452 -27.42 -24.19 22.98
C LEU A 452 -26.70 -25.53 22.85
N VAL A 453 -27.39 -26.52 22.31
CA VAL A 453 -26.84 -27.83 21.95
C VAL A 453 -27.22 -28.11 20.51
N VAL A 454 -26.23 -28.10 19.62
CA VAL A 454 -26.38 -28.52 18.22
C VAL A 454 -25.29 -29.52 17.89
N GLU A 455 -25.66 -30.79 17.78
CA GLU A 455 -24.71 -31.89 17.61
C GLU A 455 -25.28 -33.00 16.72
N LYS A 456 -24.39 -33.71 16.04
CA LYS A 456 -24.75 -34.93 15.30
C LYS A 456 -24.73 -36.11 16.28
N ILE A 457 -25.86 -36.81 16.40
CA ILE A 457 -26.03 -37.98 17.27
C ILE A 457 -26.25 -39.25 16.44
N ASP A 458 -26.21 -40.41 17.10
CA ASP A 458 -26.43 -41.74 16.51
C ASP A 458 -25.56 -42.04 15.28
N ASN A 459 -24.25 -41.82 15.41
CA ASN A 459 -23.29 -41.99 14.31
C ASN A 459 -23.64 -41.14 13.09
N PHE A 460 -23.88 -39.84 13.31
CA PHE A 460 -24.18 -38.86 12.26
C PHE A 460 -25.49 -39.08 11.51
N LYS A 461 -26.43 -39.86 12.08
CA LYS A 461 -27.75 -40.12 11.48
C LYS A 461 -28.79 -39.09 11.86
N ARG A 462 -28.61 -38.37 12.97
CA ARG A 462 -29.55 -37.34 13.42
C ARG A 462 -28.83 -36.10 13.91
N VAL A 463 -29.46 -34.94 13.76
CA VAL A 463 -29.02 -33.67 14.36
C VAL A 463 -29.93 -33.39 15.54
N LYS A 464 -29.37 -33.28 16.74
CA LYS A 464 -30.07 -32.79 17.92
C LYS A 464 -29.88 -31.27 17.99
N CYS A 465 -30.98 -30.53 18.09
CA CYS A 465 -30.96 -29.07 18.23
C CYS A 465 -31.87 -28.63 19.37
N GLU A 466 -31.31 -28.10 20.44
CA GLU A 466 -32.05 -27.58 21.60
C GLU A 466 -31.38 -26.36 22.22
N GLY A 467 -32.17 -25.56 22.94
CA GLY A 467 -31.68 -24.40 23.66
C GLY A 467 -32.81 -23.51 24.15
N LYS A 468 -32.46 -22.31 24.61
CA LYS A 468 -33.39 -21.27 25.06
C LYS A 468 -33.17 -19.99 24.25
N LEU A 469 -34.24 -19.47 23.66
CA LEU A 469 -34.24 -18.24 22.88
C LEU A 469 -34.92 -17.12 23.69
N THR A 470 -34.28 -15.96 23.80
CA THR A 470 -34.79 -14.79 24.54
C THR A 470 -34.95 -13.60 23.61
N ASN A 471 -36.11 -12.94 23.64
CA ASN A 471 -36.37 -11.74 22.82
C ASN A 471 -35.79 -10.49 23.48
N LEU A 472 -34.78 -9.89 22.85
CA LEU A 472 -34.15 -8.66 23.33
C LEU A 472 -34.86 -7.39 22.85
N ARG A 473 -35.75 -7.51 21.85
CA ARG A 473 -36.48 -6.37 21.31
C ARG A 473 -37.61 -5.95 22.25
N THR A 474 -38.02 -4.69 22.12
CA THR A 474 -39.16 -4.11 22.83
C THR A 474 -40.52 -4.50 22.22
N VAL A 475 -40.51 -5.24 21.11
CA VAL A 475 -41.70 -5.68 20.37
C VAL A 475 -41.80 -7.21 20.36
N THR A 476 -43.03 -7.72 20.32
CA THR A 476 -43.30 -9.15 20.13
C THR A 476 -42.77 -9.60 18.77
N LEU A 477 -42.06 -10.71 18.74
CA LEU A 477 -41.62 -11.36 17.51
C LEU A 477 -42.56 -12.54 17.23
N VAL A 478 -42.98 -12.68 15.99
CA VAL A 478 -43.89 -13.74 15.53
C VAL A 478 -43.28 -14.50 14.36
N ASP A 479 -43.75 -15.73 14.13
CA ASP A 479 -43.37 -16.59 13.02
C ASP A 479 -41.84 -16.78 12.88
N LEU A 480 -41.20 -17.08 14.01
CA LEU A 480 -39.77 -17.35 14.05
C LEU A 480 -39.50 -18.79 13.61
N GLN A 481 -38.47 -18.98 12.78
CA GLN A 481 -37.98 -20.29 12.36
C GLN A 481 -36.53 -20.44 12.79
N ILE A 482 -36.23 -21.45 13.60
CA ILE A 482 -34.86 -21.81 13.95
C ILE A 482 -34.39 -22.90 12.99
N ARG A 483 -33.27 -22.65 12.31
CA ARG A 483 -32.55 -23.62 11.48
C ARG A 483 -31.31 -24.06 12.22
N CYS A 484 -31.06 -25.36 12.23
CA CYS A 484 -29.88 -25.96 12.87
C CYS A 484 -28.95 -26.64 11.86
N ILE A 485 -29.31 -26.58 10.58
CA ILE A 485 -28.59 -27.13 9.43
C ILE A 485 -28.56 -26.03 8.36
N ALA A 486 -27.36 -25.66 7.92
CA ALA A 486 -27.17 -24.53 7.02
C ALA A 486 -27.93 -24.70 5.69
N GLY A 487 -28.65 -23.66 5.28
CA GLY A 487 -29.36 -23.62 4.00
C GLY A 487 -30.60 -24.52 3.90
N ASP A 488 -30.98 -25.23 4.96
CA ASP A 488 -32.14 -26.12 4.94
C ASP A 488 -33.44 -25.39 5.31
N LEU A 489 -34.39 -25.32 4.37
CA LEU A 489 -35.66 -24.63 4.55
C LEU A 489 -36.78 -25.54 5.09
N GLU A 490 -36.57 -26.86 5.11
CA GLU A 490 -37.59 -27.85 5.48
C GLU A 490 -37.44 -28.31 6.94
N ARG A 491 -36.19 -28.47 7.40
CA ARG A 491 -35.85 -28.96 8.74
C ARG A 491 -35.70 -27.81 9.72
N VAL A 492 -36.83 -27.21 10.11
CA VAL A 492 -36.89 -26.02 10.99
C VAL A 492 -37.72 -26.23 12.25
N ILE A 493 -37.39 -25.50 13.32
CA ILE A 493 -38.19 -25.41 14.54
C ILE A 493 -39.02 -24.13 14.48
N SER A 494 -40.34 -24.24 14.51
CA SER A 494 -41.23 -23.08 14.45
C SER A 494 -41.56 -22.57 15.85
N ILE A 495 -41.39 -21.26 16.07
CA ILE A 495 -41.81 -20.53 17.27
C ILE A 495 -42.85 -19.51 16.82
N GLU A 496 -44.11 -19.74 17.19
CA GLU A 496 -45.25 -18.91 16.79
C GLU A 496 -45.09 -17.45 17.27
N LYS A 497 -44.70 -17.27 18.54
CA LYS A 497 -44.49 -15.94 19.12
C LYS A 497 -43.54 -15.95 20.30
N ILE A 498 -42.86 -14.83 20.52
CA ILE A 498 -42.05 -14.54 21.71
C ILE A 498 -42.22 -13.07 22.12
N GLU A 499 -42.76 -12.84 23.32
CA GLU A 499 -43.01 -11.51 23.88
C GLU A 499 -41.69 -10.81 24.26
N PRO A 500 -41.66 -9.47 24.40
CA PRO A 500 -40.46 -8.75 24.86
C PRO A 500 -39.90 -9.33 26.16
N LYS A 501 -38.59 -9.59 26.20
CA LYS A 501 -37.87 -10.21 27.34
C LYS A 501 -38.34 -11.62 27.72
N GLN A 502 -39.23 -12.24 26.96
CA GLN A 502 -39.62 -13.62 27.18
C GLN A 502 -38.50 -14.56 26.74
N THR A 503 -38.29 -15.63 27.49
CA THR A 503 -37.41 -16.75 27.14
C THR A 503 -38.26 -17.99 26.85
N LEU A 504 -38.00 -18.66 25.72
CA LEU A 504 -38.66 -19.90 25.32
C LEU A 504 -37.63 -20.99 25.08
N ALA A 505 -37.88 -22.18 25.60
CA ALA A 505 -37.10 -23.37 25.27
C ALA A 505 -37.55 -23.94 23.93
N PHE A 506 -36.59 -24.39 23.12
CA PHE A 506 -36.83 -25.12 21.89
C PHE A 506 -36.02 -26.42 21.90
N LYS A 507 -36.56 -27.46 21.27
CA LYS A 507 -35.90 -28.77 21.16
C LYS A 507 -36.49 -29.56 20.01
N GLN A 508 -35.64 -30.00 19.09
CA GLN A 508 -36.02 -30.90 18.02
C GLN A 508 -34.85 -31.77 17.58
N THR A 509 -35.17 -32.93 17.01
CA THR A 509 -34.20 -33.81 16.36
C THR A 509 -34.59 -33.98 14.90
N PHE A 510 -33.62 -33.84 14.01
CA PHE A 510 -33.78 -33.98 12.57
C PHE A 510 -32.99 -35.18 12.07
N GLU A 511 -33.39 -35.79 10.96
CA GLU A 511 -32.51 -36.70 10.23
C GLU A 511 -31.31 -35.91 9.69
N ALA A 512 -30.11 -36.48 9.79
CA ALA A 512 -28.86 -35.86 9.37
C ALA A 512 -28.28 -36.55 8.13
N LYS A 513 -27.65 -35.75 7.29
CA LYS A 513 -26.76 -36.18 6.21
C LYS A 513 -25.31 -35.94 6.64
N VAL A 514 -24.40 -36.74 6.11
CA VAL A 514 -22.96 -36.58 6.39
C VAL A 514 -22.49 -35.16 6.04
N ALA A 515 -22.97 -34.61 4.91
CA ALA A 515 -22.62 -33.27 4.43
C ALA A 515 -23.36 -32.11 5.14
N ASP A 516 -24.30 -32.39 6.07
CA ASP A 516 -25.00 -31.30 6.77
C ASP A 516 -24.01 -30.48 7.61
N TYR A 517 -23.97 -29.17 7.37
CA TYR A 517 -23.20 -28.22 8.17
C TYR A 517 -24.09 -27.66 9.28
N LEU A 518 -23.66 -27.82 10.53
CA LEU A 518 -24.43 -27.40 11.71
C LEU A 518 -24.21 -25.91 11.97
N VAL A 519 -25.28 -25.13 11.92
CA VAL A 519 -25.28 -23.70 12.25
C VAL A 519 -26.66 -23.33 12.78
N VAL A 520 -26.71 -22.37 13.70
CA VAL A 520 -27.98 -21.86 14.20
C VAL A 520 -28.31 -20.53 13.58
N GLU A 521 -29.40 -20.51 12.83
CA GLU A 521 -29.92 -19.30 12.21
C GLU A 521 -31.38 -19.14 12.62
N VAL A 522 -31.76 -17.93 13.02
CA VAL A 522 -33.16 -17.62 13.35
C VAL A 522 -33.70 -16.68 12.31
N PHE A 523 -34.82 -17.05 11.70
CA PHE A 523 -35.49 -16.28 10.66
C PHE A 523 -36.83 -15.76 11.16
N ARG A 524 -37.21 -14.57 10.70
CA ARG A 524 -38.58 -14.06 10.74
C ARG A 524 -39.08 -13.92 9.30
N GLY A 525 -39.82 -14.91 8.82
CA GLY A 525 -40.13 -15.03 7.39
C GLY A 525 -38.85 -15.16 6.54
N ARG A 526 -38.49 -14.09 5.81
CA ARG A 526 -37.24 -14.04 5.01
C ARG A 526 -36.11 -13.24 5.68
N GLU A 527 -36.37 -12.58 6.79
CA GLU A 527 -35.38 -11.76 7.50
C GLU A 527 -34.53 -12.64 8.43
N VAL A 528 -33.20 -12.52 8.34
CA VAL A 528 -32.26 -13.16 9.29
C VAL A 528 -32.20 -12.32 10.56
N MET A 529 -32.59 -12.91 11.69
CA MET A 529 -32.49 -12.28 13.01
C MET A 529 -31.05 -12.35 13.51
N GLN A 530 -30.60 -11.29 14.20
CA GLN A 530 -29.29 -11.28 14.83
C GLN A 530 -29.36 -11.98 16.18
N VAL A 531 -28.74 -13.15 16.27
CA VAL A 531 -28.75 -13.98 17.48
C VAL A 531 -27.39 -13.89 18.15
N ARG A 532 -27.37 -13.57 19.43
CA ARG A 532 -26.17 -13.62 20.27
C ARG A 532 -26.13 -14.95 21.01
N ASP A 533 -25.05 -15.71 20.85
CA ASP A 533 -24.74 -16.80 21.76
C ASP A 533 -24.31 -16.21 23.09
N LYS A 534 -25.17 -16.38 24.10
CA LYS A 534 -24.96 -15.81 25.43
C LYS A 534 -23.75 -16.42 26.12
N ALA A 535 -23.53 -17.72 26.00
CA ALA A 535 -22.40 -18.38 26.66
C ALA A 535 -21.08 -17.91 26.03
N GLN A 536 -21.01 -17.87 24.70
CA GLN A 536 -19.82 -17.37 24.00
C GLN A 536 -19.57 -15.89 24.28
N ASN A 537 -20.61 -15.05 24.31
CA ASN A 537 -20.46 -13.64 24.62
C ASN A 537 -20.03 -13.39 26.06
N ASP A 538 -20.56 -14.16 27.02
CA ASP A 538 -20.16 -14.07 28.43
C ASP A 538 -18.68 -14.47 28.61
N LYS A 539 -18.17 -15.46 27.84
CA LYS A 539 -16.74 -15.80 27.79
C LYS A 539 -15.89 -14.67 27.21
N VAL A 540 -16.29 -14.09 26.09
CA VAL A 540 -15.58 -12.94 25.48
C VAL A 540 -15.56 -11.75 26.43
N GLN A 541 -16.65 -11.49 27.17
CA GLN A 541 -16.70 -10.45 28.19
C GLN A 541 -15.76 -10.74 29.37
N ALA A 542 -15.75 -11.97 29.88
CA ALA A 542 -14.84 -12.35 30.97
C ALA A 542 -13.36 -12.21 30.56
N ARG A 543 -13.03 -12.63 29.34
CA ARG A 543 -11.71 -12.42 28.73
C ARG A 543 -11.37 -10.93 28.60
N HIS A 544 -12.33 -10.11 28.16
CA HIS A 544 -12.14 -8.66 28.10
C HIS A 544 -11.82 -8.09 29.48
N ASP A 545 -12.62 -8.41 30.49
CA ASP A 545 -12.44 -7.89 31.84
C ASP A 545 -11.10 -8.30 32.44
N PHE A 546 -10.63 -9.52 32.12
CA PHE A 546 -9.29 -9.99 32.44
C PHE A 546 -8.21 -9.10 31.79
N PHE A 547 -8.26 -8.88 30.47
CA PHE A 547 -7.25 -8.09 29.76
C PHE A 547 -7.30 -6.59 30.10
N VAL A 548 -8.46 -6.06 30.48
CA VAL A 548 -8.57 -4.71 31.06
C VAL A 548 -7.77 -4.59 32.35
N LYS A 549 -7.90 -5.58 33.24
CA LYS A 549 -7.14 -5.60 34.48
C LYS A 549 -5.64 -5.76 34.20
N LEU A 550 -5.27 -6.70 33.32
CA LEU A 550 -3.88 -6.90 32.91
C LEU A 550 -3.27 -5.60 32.39
N HIS A 551 -3.98 -4.90 31.50
CA HIS A 551 -3.50 -3.65 30.93
C HIS A 551 -3.37 -2.55 31.98
N ALA A 552 -4.32 -2.39 32.89
CA ALA A 552 -4.22 -1.41 33.98
C ALA A 552 -2.98 -1.65 34.86
N GLU A 553 -2.52 -2.90 34.94
CA GLU A 553 -1.42 -3.33 35.80
C GLU A 553 -0.05 -3.40 35.12
N THR A 554 -0.02 -3.51 33.80
CA THR A 554 1.19 -3.75 33.00
C THR A 554 1.33 -2.79 31.81
N GLY A 555 0.27 -2.08 31.41
CA GLY A 555 0.26 -1.29 30.18
C GLY A 555 0.25 -2.12 28.89
N LEU A 556 0.23 -3.46 28.96
CA LEU A 556 0.20 -4.35 27.81
C LEU A 556 -1.25 -4.62 27.39
N ALA A 557 -1.54 -4.56 26.09
CA ALA A 557 -2.85 -4.88 25.51
C ALA A 557 -2.79 -6.23 24.78
N GLU A 558 -3.92 -6.91 24.64
CA GLU A 558 -3.95 -8.17 23.87
C GLU A 558 -3.96 -7.88 22.37
N ARG A 559 -3.14 -8.63 21.63
CA ARG A 559 -3.08 -8.61 20.17
C ARG A 559 -3.63 -9.90 19.59
N GLU A 560 -3.17 -11.02 20.12
CA GLU A 560 -3.63 -12.32 19.66
C GLU A 560 -3.71 -13.31 20.82
N LEU A 561 -4.66 -14.24 20.71
CA LEU A 561 -4.74 -15.42 21.56
C LEU A 561 -5.14 -16.60 20.70
N LYS A 562 -4.33 -17.65 20.74
CA LYS A 562 -4.56 -18.93 20.05
C LYS A 562 -4.51 -20.05 21.07
N ILE A 563 -5.47 -20.97 20.96
CA ILE A 563 -5.53 -22.18 21.77
C ILE A 563 -5.64 -23.33 20.76
N GLU A 564 -4.48 -23.85 20.37
CA GLU A 564 -4.35 -25.01 19.48
C GLU A 564 -3.58 -26.10 20.22
N ASP A 565 -2.40 -26.49 19.72
CA ASP A 565 -1.48 -27.41 20.41
C ASP A 565 -0.71 -26.72 21.55
N GLN A 566 -0.85 -25.39 21.69
CA GLN A 566 -0.23 -24.56 22.73
C GLN A 566 -1.14 -23.40 23.15
N PHE A 567 -0.93 -22.86 24.35
CA PHE A 567 -1.59 -21.64 24.81
C PHE A 567 -0.72 -20.44 24.41
N PHE A 568 -1.02 -19.84 23.26
CA PHE A 568 -0.25 -18.70 22.76
C PHE A 568 -0.99 -17.39 23.03
N VAL A 569 -0.28 -16.41 23.60
CA VAL A 569 -0.77 -15.05 23.79
C VAL A 569 0.25 -14.05 23.25
N GLN A 570 -0.18 -13.19 22.34
CA GLN A 570 0.59 -12.04 21.89
C GLN A 570 0.06 -10.78 22.56
N LEU A 571 0.97 -10.03 23.19
CA LEU A 571 0.68 -8.75 23.81
C LEU A 571 1.35 -7.61 23.05
N GLN A 572 0.66 -6.48 22.97
CA GLN A 572 1.13 -5.25 22.36
C GLN A 572 1.51 -4.24 23.43
N ALA A 573 2.74 -3.72 23.36
CA ALA A 573 3.18 -2.62 24.21
C ALA A 573 2.56 -1.27 23.78
N PRO A 574 2.50 -0.25 24.66
CA PRO A 574 2.02 1.08 24.30
C PRO A 574 2.79 1.64 23.10
N ALA A 575 2.09 2.40 22.23
CA ALA A 575 2.64 2.86 20.94
C ALA A 575 3.94 3.68 21.04
N LYS A 576 4.27 4.23 22.23
CA LYS A 576 5.49 5.01 22.50
C LYS A 576 6.62 4.21 23.18
N ALA A 577 6.37 2.96 23.58
CA ALA A 577 7.32 2.13 24.30
C ALA A 577 8.49 1.69 23.39
N ARG A 578 9.71 1.81 23.90
CA ARG A 578 10.97 1.33 23.31
C ARG A 578 11.42 0.04 23.97
N VAL A 579 12.40 -0.65 23.38
CA VAL A 579 13.00 -1.89 23.93
C VAL A 579 13.51 -1.73 25.37
N GLY A 580 13.85 -0.52 25.81
CA GLY A 580 14.25 -0.24 27.19
C GLY A 580 13.12 0.23 28.13
N ASP A 581 11.92 0.50 27.60
CA ASP A 581 10.76 0.93 28.39
C ASP A 581 9.91 -0.26 28.86
N VAL A 582 10.10 -1.43 28.26
CA VAL A 582 9.48 -2.70 28.67
C VAL A 582 10.39 -3.36 29.71
N ASP A 583 9.99 -3.24 30.97
CA ASP A 583 10.65 -3.93 32.08
C ASP A 583 10.36 -5.43 32.05
N LEU A 584 11.36 -6.27 32.35
CA LEU A 584 11.20 -7.72 32.50
C LEU A 584 10.18 -8.04 33.59
N ASP A 585 10.11 -7.22 34.65
CA ASP A 585 9.14 -7.40 35.73
C ASP A 585 7.69 -7.24 35.23
N MET A 586 7.47 -6.37 34.25
CA MET A 586 6.16 -6.15 33.63
C MET A 586 5.73 -7.35 32.77
N VAL A 587 6.64 -7.90 31.97
CA VAL A 587 6.38 -9.09 31.15
C VAL A 587 6.16 -10.32 32.03
N LYS A 588 6.99 -10.49 33.06
CA LYS A 588 6.84 -11.56 34.04
C LYS A 588 5.49 -11.48 34.76
N LYS A 589 5.10 -10.28 35.20
CA LYS A 589 3.79 -10.05 35.82
C LYS A 589 2.64 -10.40 34.87
N ALA A 590 2.77 -10.07 33.58
CA ALA A 590 1.77 -10.42 32.59
C ALA A 590 1.66 -11.94 32.40
N TYR A 591 2.79 -12.62 32.28
CA TYR A 591 2.87 -14.07 32.19
C TYR A 591 2.19 -14.74 33.40
N GLU A 592 2.56 -14.36 34.62
CA GLU A 592 2.00 -14.91 35.86
C GLU A 592 0.48 -14.72 35.95
N GLN A 593 -0.04 -13.57 35.48
CA GLN A 593 -1.48 -13.32 35.47
C GLN A 593 -2.21 -14.15 34.43
N ILE A 594 -1.65 -14.28 33.22
CA ILE A 594 -2.24 -15.08 32.14
C ILE A 594 -2.27 -16.56 32.55
N ASP A 595 -1.17 -17.06 33.13
CA ASP A 595 -1.06 -18.43 33.62
C ASP A 595 -2.06 -18.70 34.77
N ALA A 596 -2.17 -17.78 35.73
CA ALA A 596 -3.19 -17.86 36.79
C ALA A 596 -4.63 -17.71 36.24
N GLY A 597 -4.79 -17.07 35.08
CA GLY A 597 -6.04 -16.80 34.41
C GLY A 597 -6.58 -17.93 33.53
N ARG A 598 -5.89 -19.08 33.41
CA ARG A 598 -6.26 -20.21 32.52
C ARG A 598 -7.74 -20.61 32.54
N ALA A 599 -8.38 -20.56 33.72
CA ALA A 599 -9.80 -20.89 33.87
C ALA A 599 -10.74 -19.94 33.12
N VAL A 600 -10.35 -18.67 32.90
CA VAL A 600 -11.13 -17.70 32.10
C VAL A 600 -11.19 -18.12 30.62
N PHE A 601 -10.21 -18.92 30.18
CA PHE A 601 -10.01 -19.30 28.79
C PHE A 601 -10.42 -20.75 28.48
N ASP A 602 -10.93 -21.50 29.47
CA ASP A 602 -11.21 -22.95 29.38
C ASP A 602 -10.00 -23.78 28.90
N ILE A 603 -8.79 -23.40 29.33
CA ILE A 603 -7.53 -24.02 28.89
C ILE A 603 -7.15 -25.20 29.80
N ASP A 604 -6.65 -26.27 29.18
CA ASP A 604 -6.03 -27.39 29.89
C ASP A 604 -4.84 -26.89 30.75
N PRO A 605 -4.82 -27.13 32.07
CA PRO A 605 -3.70 -26.77 32.92
C PRO A 605 -2.35 -27.31 32.45
N GLU A 606 -2.32 -28.39 31.67
CA GLU A 606 -1.10 -29.00 31.15
C GLU A 606 -0.55 -28.33 29.88
N LEU A 607 -1.32 -27.44 29.24
CA LEU A 607 -0.91 -26.78 27.99
C LEU A 607 0.17 -25.71 28.27
N GLU A 608 1.31 -25.76 27.59
CA GLU A 608 2.37 -24.77 27.77
C GLU A 608 1.93 -23.37 27.32
N LEU A 609 2.25 -22.34 28.12
CA LEU A 609 1.98 -20.93 27.80
C LEU A 609 3.17 -20.33 27.07
N GLU A 610 2.95 -19.92 25.84
CA GLU A 610 3.89 -19.10 25.07
C GLU A 610 3.40 -17.64 25.08
N LEU A 611 4.24 -16.74 25.58
CA LEU A 611 3.95 -15.31 25.61
C LEU A 611 4.86 -14.59 24.61
N GLU A 612 4.23 -13.93 23.63
CA GLU A 612 4.92 -13.08 22.67
C GLU A 612 4.65 -11.60 22.97
N LEU A 613 5.68 -10.76 22.87
CA LEU A 613 5.55 -9.31 23.01
C LEU A 613 5.87 -8.58 21.70
N GLU A 614 4.93 -7.77 21.23
CA GLU A 614 5.08 -6.89 20.06
C GLU A 614 5.39 -5.44 20.49
N LEU A 615 6.51 -4.90 19.97
CA LEU A 615 6.91 -3.50 20.14
C LEU A 615 6.63 -2.67 18.88
N HIS A 616 5.62 -1.80 18.94
CA HIS A 616 5.06 -1.08 17.79
C HIS A 616 6.06 -0.19 17.00
N ILE A 617 7.15 0.26 17.63
CA ILE A 617 8.16 1.13 16.97
C ILE A 617 9.22 0.32 16.21
N GLU A 618 9.43 -0.94 16.59
CA GLU A 618 10.49 -1.80 16.04
C GLU A 618 9.96 -3.03 15.31
N TRP A 619 8.66 -3.35 15.41
CA TRP A 619 8.05 -4.57 14.88
C TRP A 619 8.84 -5.83 15.27
N LYS A 620 9.44 -5.80 16.47
CA LYS A 620 10.18 -6.93 17.02
C LYS A 620 9.26 -7.74 17.89
N ARG A 621 9.41 -9.05 17.78
CA ARG A 621 8.73 -10.04 18.58
C ARG A 621 9.72 -10.62 19.58
N TYR A 622 9.23 -10.98 20.74
CA TYR A 622 10.04 -11.61 21.78
C TYR A 622 9.25 -12.75 22.40
N ALA A 623 9.85 -13.94 22.52
CA ALA A 623 9.32 -15.05 23.29
C ALA A 623 9.78 -14.95 24.74
N TRP A 624 8.88 -15.22 25.67
CA TRP A 624 9.20 -15.42 27.08
C TRP A 624 9.15 -16.91 27.42
N ASP A 625 10.27 -17.46 27.88
CA ASP A 625 10.40 -18.89 28.27
C ASP A 625 10.15 -19.16 29.77
N GLY A 626 9.68 -18.15 30.51
CA GLY A 626 9.56 -18.19 31.98
C GLY A 626 10.71 -17.51 32.73
N GLU A 627 11.87 -17.31 32.09
CA GLU A 627 13.05 -16.69 32.69
C GLU A 627 13.64 -15.52 31.89
N LYS A 628 13.57 -15.56 30.55
CA LYS A 628 14.21 -14.59 29.64
C LYS A 628 13.34 -14.24 28.44
N LEU A 629 13.42 -12.97 28.04
CA LEU A 629 12.88 -12.48 26.77
C LEU A 629 13.90 -12.74 25.67
N THR A 630 13.55 -13.57 24.69
CA THR A 630 14.40 -13.88 23.53
C THR A 630 13.78 -13.26 22.27
N PRO A 631 14.50 -12.43 21.50
CA PRO A 631 13.99 -11.92 20.23
C PRO A 631 13.63 -13.06 19.27
N ILE A 632 12.49 -12.94 18.59
CA ILE A 632 12.05 -13.81 17.51
C ILE A 632 11.85 -12.92 16.27
N ASP A 633 12.41 -13.34 15.14
CA ASP A 633 12.53 -12.52 13.91
C ASP A 633 11.21 -11.94 13.40
#